data_AF-A0A513X0D3-F1
#
_entry.id   AF-A0A513X0D3-F1
#
_cell.length_a   1.000
_cell.length_b   1.000
_cell.length_c   1.000
_cell.angle_alpha   90.00
_cell.angle_beta   90.00
_cell.angle_gamma   90.00
#
_symmetry.space_group_name_H-M   'P 1'
#
loop_
_entity.id
_entity.type
_entity.pdbx_description
1 polymer ?
#
loop_
_entity_poly.entity_id
_entity_poly.type
_entity_poly.pdbx_seq_one_letter_code
_entity_poly.pdbx_strand_id
1 'polypeptide(L)'
;MSYYGGAMVYSVMVVLAIFCIMLQRHSLLGILLGFEVFSLVLFYIFVGVFGAMQKSVGLSLVFLCLEVCVMSVCLGLMVKLVGVSGSDYVGACSLSDNF
;
A
#
# COMPACT_ATOMS: atom_id res chain seq x y z
N MET A 1 15.03 10.57 25.94
CA MET A 1 13.90 11.37 25.40
C MET A 1 13.46 10.99 23.97
N SER A 2 14.24 10.28 23.14
CA SER A 2 13.90 10.10 21.71
C SER A 2 12.98 8.93 21.35
N TYR A 3 12.73 7.96 22.24
CA TYR A 3 11.93 6.76 21.92
C TYR A 3 10.42 7.06 21.81
N TYR A 4 9.90 7.92 22.69
CA TYR A 4 8.49 8.33 22.68
C TYR A 4 8.12 9.14 21.43
N GLY A 5 9.03 10.00 20.96
CA GLY A 5 8.82 10.77 19.73
C GLY A 5 8.69 9.88 18.51
N GLY A 6 9.56 8.87 18.37
CA GLY A 6 9.49 7.90 17.27
C GLY A 6 8.18 7.11 17.26
N ALA A 7 7.78 6.57 18.41
CA ALA A 7 6.53 5.82 18.56
C ALA A 7 5.28 6.65 18.16
N MET A 8 5.24 7.94 18.52
CA MET A 8 4.16 8.83 18.12
C MET A 8 4.12 9.05 16.60
N VAL A 9 5.28 9.24 15.96
CA VAL A 9 5.35 9.40 14.49
C VAL A 9 4.87 8.13 13.78
N TYR A 10 5.30 6.94 14.23
CA TYR A 10 4.85 5.68 13.61
C TYR A 10 3.34 5.47 13.74
N SER A 11 2.77 5.74 14.92
CA SER A 11 1.33 5.59 15.14
C SER A 11 0.50 6.57 14.29
N VAL A 12 0.93 7.83 14.16
CA VAL A 12 0.26 8.82 13.30
C VAL A 12 0.33 8.41 11.83
N MET A 13 1.47 7.92 11.36
CA MET A 13 1.65 7.45 9.98
C MET A 13 0.74 6.26 9.67
N VAL A 14 0.61 5.29 10.59
CA VAL A 14 -0.28 4.14 10.43
C VAL A 14 -1.75 4.57 10.39
N VAL A 15 -2.17 5.45 11.29
CA VAL A 15 -3.55 5.95 11.32
C VAL A 15 -3.88 6.70 10.04
N LEU A 16 -2.99 7.58 9.57
CA LEU A 16 -3.17 8.29 8.30
C LEU A 16 -3.25 7.33 7.11
N ALA A 17 -2.41 6.30 7.06
CA ALA A 17 -2.46 5.29 6.00
C ALA A 17 -3.82 4.56 5.97
N ILE A 18 -4.33 4.17 7.14
CA ILE A 18 -5.65 3.50 7.26
C ILE A 18 -6.78 4.44 6.82
N PHE A 19 -6.74 5.71 7.25
CA PHE A 19 -7.72 6.72 6.85
C PHE A 19 -7.70 6.95 5.33
N CYS A 20 -6.51 7.04 4.71
CA CYS A 20 -6.37 7.14 3.26
C CYS A 20 -7.02 5.94 2.55
N ILE A 21 -6.75 4.71 2.98
CA ILE A 21 -7.36 3.50 2.40
C ILE A 21 -8.89 3.52 2.52
N MET A 22 -9.43 3.96 3.66
CA MET A 22 -10.88 4.01 3.89
C MET A 22 -11.56 5.04 2.99
N LEU A 23 -10.95 6.22 2.78
CA LEU A 23 -11.51 7.29 1.97
C LEU A 23 -11.45 7.00 0.47
N GLN A 24 -10.46 6.22 0.02
CA GLN A 24 -10.21 5.97 -1.40
C GLN A 24 -10.84 4.69 -1.95
N ARG A 25 -11.68 4.00 -1.16
CA ARG A 25 -12.37 2.76 -1.56
C ARG A 25 -13.19 2.84 -2.86
N HIS A 26 -13.55 4.05 -3.29
CA HIS A 26 -14.35 4.25 -4.50
C HIS A 26 -13.53 4.13 -5.80
N SER A 27 -12.20 4.21 -5.75
CA SER A 27 -11.34 4.10 -6.93
C SER A 27 -10.32 2.98 -6.74
N LEU A 28 -10.20 2.08 -7.72
CA LEU A 28 -9.17 1.02 -7.71
C LEU A 28 -7.75 1.60 -7.58
N LEU A 29 -7.49 2.77 -8.18
CA LEU A 29 -6.23 3.50 -8.00
C LEU A 29 -6.00 3.92 -6.55
N GLY A 30 -7.06 4.31 -5.85
CA GLY A 30 -7.02 4.65 -4.44
C GLY A 30 -6.62 3.48 -3.55
N ILE A 31 -7.08 2.27 -3.87
CA ILE A 31 -6.71 1.06 -3.15
C ILE A 31 -5.22 0.71 -3.39
N LEU A 32 -4.75 0.82 -4.62
CA LEU A 32 -3.33 0.62 -4.98
C LEU A 32 -2.42 1.61 -4.25
N LEU A 33 -2.76 2.90 -4.29
CA LEU A 33 -1.99 3.96 -3.64
C LEU A 33 -2.00 3.77 -2.11
N GLY A 34 -3.12 3.33 -1.54
CA GLY A 34 -3.21 2.94 -0.14
C GLY A 34 -2.29 1.77 0.23
N PHE A 35 -2.17 0.77 -0.64
CA PHE A 35 -1.27 -0.37 -0.44
C PHE A 35 0.22 0.03 -0.53
N GLU A 36 0.54 0.98 -1.41
CA GLU A 36 1.88 1.57 -1.53
C GLU A 36 2.27 2.31 -0.25
N VAL A 37 1.41 3.22 0.23
CA VAL A 37 1.63 3.96 1.47
C VAL A 37 1.74 3.03 2.66
N PHE A 38 0.90 1.99 2.74
CA PHE A 38 0.97 1.01 3.81
C PHE A 38 2.29 0.24 3.83
N SER A 39 2.78 -0.20 2.67
CA SER A 39 4.07 -0.90 2.55
C SER A 39 5.25 0.00 2.90
N LEU A 40 5.24 1.26 2.45
CA LEU A 40 6.24 2.26 2.81
C LEU A 40 6.28 2.55 4.32
N VAL A 41 5.12 2.60 4.99
CA VAL A 41 5.07 2.79 6.45
C VAL A 41 5.69 1.59 7.17
N LEU A 42 5.41 0.36 6.73
CA LEU A 42 6.05 -0.84 7.28
C LEU A 42 7.56 -0.84 7.03
N PHE A 43 7.99 -0.43 5.84
CA PHE A 43 9.41 -0.28 5.51
C PHE A 43 10.09 0.76 6.42
N TYR A 44 9.45 1.90 6.66
CA TYR A 44 9.98 2.95 7.54
C TYR A 44 10.10 2.47 8.99
N ILE A 45 9.11 1.71 9.48
CA ILE A 45 9.18 1.06 10.80
C ILE A 45 10.33 0.05 10.83
N PHE A 46 10.49 -0.76 9.78
CA PHE A 46 11.56 -1.74 9.66
C PHE A 46 12.93 -1.06 9.71
N VAL A 47 13.15 -0.02 8.91
CA VAL A 47 14.39 0.79 8.91
C VAL A 47 14.60 1.49 10.25
N GLY A 48 13.53 1.95 10.90
CA GLY A 48 13.62 2.55 12.24
C GLY A 48 14.09 1.57 13.31
N VAL A 49 13.57 0.34 13.30
CA VAL A 49 13.91 -0.73 14.25
C VAL A 49 15.28 -1.34 13.94
N PHE A 50 15.55 -1.64 12.67
CA PHE A 50 16.78 -2.30 12.24
C PHE A 50 17.94 -1.35 11.93
N GLY A 51 17.66 -0.08 11.62
CA GLY A 51 18.68 0.94 11.38
C GLY A 51 19.52 1.22 12.61
N ALA A 52 18.94 1.04 13.82
CA ALA A 52 19.67 1.05 15.07
C ALA A 52 20.74 -0.06 15.17
N MET A 53 20.60 -1.15 14.40
CA MET A 53 21.51 -2.30 14.40
C MET A 53 22.60 -2.22 13.30
N GLN A 54 22.71 -1.10 12.56
CA GLN A 54 23.76 -0.71 11.59
C GLN A 54 24.10 -1.72 10.45
N LYS A 55 23.61 -2.95 10.48
CA LYS A 55 24.07 -4.06 9.63
C LYS A 55 23.11 -4.49 8.51
N SER A 56 21.94 -3.86 8.39
CA SER A 56 20.81 -4.34 7.58
C SER A 56 20.48 -3.49 6.34
N VAL A 57 21.38 -2.61 5.90
CA VAL A 57 21.14 -1.73 4.73
C VAL A 57 20.83 -2.56 3.47
N GLY A 58 21.55 -3.66 3.25
CA GLY A 58 21.30 -4.56 2.12
C GLY A 58 19.93 -5.25 2.18
N LEU A 59 19.49 -5.64 3.37
CA LEU A 59 18.19 -6.28 3.58
C LEU A 59 17.05 -5.28 3.31
N SER A 60 17.24 -4.02 3.68
CA SER A 60 16.28 -2.94 3.44
C SER A 60 16.10 -2.66 1.95
N LEU A 61 17.19 -2.64 1.17
CA LEU A 61 17.13 -2.47 -0.29
C LEU A 61 16.41 -3.64 -0.99
N VAL A 62 16.66 -4.88 -0.56
CA VAL A 62 15.96 -6.06 -1.10
C VAL A 62 14.46 -5.97 -0.81
N PHE A 63 14.08 -5.53 0.39
CA PHE A 63 12.68 -5.35 0.76
C PHE A 63 11.98 -4.28 -0.09
N LEU A 64 12.62 -3.12 -0.30
CA LEU A 64 12.13 -2.08 -1.21
C LEU A 64 11.98 -2.58 -2.64
N CYS A 65 12.94 -3.37 -3.13
CA CYS A 65 12.87 -3.90 -4.49
C CYS A 65 11.66 -4.85 -4.65
N LEU A 66 11.41 -5.72 -3.66
CA LEU A 66 10.23 -6.58 -3.65
C LEU A 66 8.92 -5.78 -3.58
N GLU A 67 8.87 -4.73 -2.78
CA GLU A 67 7.70 -3.83 -2.69
C GLU A 67 7.35 -3.23 -4.07
N VAL A 68 8.33 -2.61 -4.74
CA VAL A 68 8.11 -1.99 -6.05
C VAL A 68 7.74 -3.04 -7.11
N CYS A 69 8.31 -4.24 -7.03
CA CYS A 69 7.93 -5.36 -7.90
C CYS A 69 6.47 -5.76 -7.72
N VAL A 70 5.99 -5.89 -6.48
CA VAL A 70 4.59 -6.20 -6.19
C VAL A 70 3.68 -5.09 -6.71
N MET A 71 4.03 -3.81 -6.51
CA MET A 71 3.22 -2.70 -7.03
C MET A 71 3.17 -2.66 -8.54
N SER A 72 4.27 -2.95 -9.23
CA SER A 72 4.28 -3.06 -10.70
C SER A 72 3.31 -4.13 -11.20
N VAL A 73 3.30 -5.31 -10.57
CA VAL A 73 2.36 -6.39 -10.91
C VAL A 73 0.92 -5.98 -10.61
N CYS A 74 0.65 -5.36 -9.46
CA CYS A 74 -0.69 -4.91 -9.09
C CYS A 74 -1.21 -3.81 -10.04
N LEU A 75 -0.38 -2.86 -10.45
CA LEU A 75 -0.71 -1.85 -11.45
C LEU A 75 -1.00 -2.49 -12.81
N GLY A 76 -0.17 -3.45 -13.24
CA GLY A 76 -0.38 -4.20 -14.48
C GLY A 76 -1.70 -4.97 -14.48
N LEU A 77 -2.02 -5.65 -13.37
CA LEU A 77 -3.30 -6.32 -13.17
C LEU A 77 -4.47 -5.34 -13.19
N MET A 78 -4.31 -4.17 -12.59
CA MET A 78 -5.36 -3.15 -12.55
C MET A 78 -5.67 -2.57 -13.92
N VAL A 79 -4.65 -2.28 -14.75
CA VAL A 79 -4.85 -1.85 -16.14
C VAL A 79 -5.60 -2.93 -16.95
N LYS A 80 -5.29 -4.21 -16.71
CA LYS A 80 -6.00 -5.34 -17.34
C LYS A 80 -7.43 -5.47 -16.83
N LEU A 81 -7.66 -5.28 -15.52
CA LEU A 81 -8.99 -5.28 -14.90
C LEU A 81 -9.86 -4.14 -15.44
N VAL A 82 -9.33 -2.92 -15.52
CA VAL A 82 -10.04 -1.77 -16.12
C VAL A 82 -10.37 -2.05 -17.59
N GLY A 83 -9.42 -2.63 -18.34
CA GLY A 83 -9.62 -3.00 -19.75
C GLY A 83 -10.67 -4.08 -19.96
N VAL A 84 -10.87 -4.99 -19.01
CA VAL A 84 -11.88 -6.07 -19.06
C VAL A 84 -13.23 -5.65 -18.47
N SER A 85 -13.23 -4.84 -17.43
CA SER A 85 -14.45 -4.45 -16.71
C SER A 85 -15.16 -3.24 -17.33
N GLY A 86 -14.48 -2.43 -18.16
CA GLY A 86 -15.07 -1.37 -18.99
C GLY A 86 -15.85 -0.27 -18.27
N SER A 87 -16.01 -0.36 -16.95
CA SER A 87 -16.84 0.50 -16.13
C SER A 87 -16.26 0.52 -14.72
N ASP A 88 -15.73 1.67 -14.32
CA ASP A 88 -15.09 1.97 -13.03
C ASP A 88 -16.04 1.92 -11.81
N TYR A 89 -17.13 1.15 -11.87
CA TYR A 89 -18.06 0.99 -10.75
C TYR A 89 -18.21 -0.47 -10.38
N VAL A 90 -17.86 -0.76 -9.13
CA VAL A 90 -18.11 -2.01 -8.36
C VAL A 90 -19.61 -2.40 -8.33
N GLY A 91 -20.51 -1.63 -8.97
CA GLY A 91 -21.92 -1.95 -9.16
C GLY A 91 -22.28 -2.77 -10.41
N ALA A 92 -21.36 -3.00 -11.36
CA ALA A 92 -21.70 -3.72 -12.60
C ALA A 92 -21.75 -5.25 -12.48
N CYS A 93 -21.35 -5.84 -11.35
CA CYS A 93 -21.48 -7.29 -11.11
C CYS A 93 -22.88 -7.73 -10.66
N SER A 94 -23.92 -6.90 -10.86
CA SER A 94 -25.32 -7.24 -10.54
C SER A 94 -26.20 -7.54 -11.76
N LEU A 95 -25.67 -7.65 -12.98
CA LEU A 95 -26.52 -7.90 -14.15
C LEU A 95 -25.91 -8.86 -15.18
N SER A 96 -25.90 -10.15 -14.85
CA SER A 96 -26.04 -11.20 -15.86
C SER A 96 -26.58 -12.48 -15.21
N ASP A 97 -27.64 -12.32 -14.42
CA ASP A 97 -28.62 -13.36 -14.18
C ASP A 97 -29.87 -12.87 -14.92
N ASN A 98 -30.46 -13.69 -15.78
CA ASN A 98 -31.50 -13.41 -16.79
C ASN A 98 -31.01 -12.94 -18.17
N PHE A 99 -30.61 -13.90 -19.01
CA PHE A 99 -31.27 -14.17 -20.31
C PHE A 99 -30.99 -15.61 -20.74
#